data_AF-A0A833J474-F1
#
_entry.id   AF-A0A833J474-F1
#
_cell.length_a   1.000
_cell.length_b   1.000
_cell.length_c   1.000
_cell.angle_alpha   90.00
_cell.angle_beta   90.00
_cell.angle_gamma   90.00
#
_symmetry.space_group_name_H-M   'P 1'
#
loop_
_entity.id
_entity.type
_entity.pdbx_description
1 polymer ?
#
loop_
_entity_poly.entity_id
_entity_poly.type
_entity_poly.pdbx_seq_one_letter_code
_entity_poly.pdbx_strand_id
1 'polypeptide(L)' 'MIKVLWWDGQGLCLFAKRLEKGRFVWPATAGGAVALTPAQLAVLLEGIDWRTPLRIDRPRIAG' A
#
# COMPACT_ATOMS: atom_id res chain seq x y z
N MET A 1 5.49 -9.57 -6.78
CA MET A 1 4.99 -10.04 -5.47
C MET A 1 5.46 -9.07 -4.41
N ILE A 2 4.67 -8.82 -3.37
CA ILE A 2 5.06 -8.06 -2.17
C ILE A 2 4.90 -8.98 -0.95
N LYS A 3 5.77 -8.77 0.03
CA LYS A 3 5.74 -9.40 1.35
C LYS A 3 5.75 -8.31 2.41
N VAL A 4 4.79 -8.33 3.33
CA VAL A 4 4.70 -7.39 4.46
C VAL A 4 4.82 -8.20 5.74
N LEU A 5 5.74 -7.77 6.60
CA LEU A 5 5.99 -8.39 7.89
C LEU A 5 5.61 -7.40 8.99
N TRP A 6 4.84 -7.83 9.99
CA TRP A 6 4.50 -6.99 11.14
C TRP A 6 4.33 -7.83 12.40
N TRP A 7 4.45 -7.18 13.55
CA TRP A 7 4.14 -7.77 14.86
C TRP A 7 2.72 -7.37 15.26
N ASP A 8 1.86 -8.33 15.61
CA ASP A 8 0.46 -8.06 15.98
C ASP A 8 0.25 -7.86 17.50
N GLY A 9 1.33 -7.98 18.29
CA GLY A 9 1.29 -7.96 19.75
C GLY A 9 1.61 -9.31 20.37
N GLN A 10 1.33 -10.41 19.67
CA GLN A 10 1.52 -11.79 20.13
C GLN A 10 2.54 -12.56 19.29
N GLY A 11 2.64 -12.22 18.00
CA GLY A 11 3.44 -12.94 17.04
C GLY A 11 3.82 -12.12 15.82
N LEU A 12 4.70 -12.72 15.03
CA LEU A 12 5.13 -12.18 13.74
C LEU A 12 4.16 -12.66 12.66
N CYS A 13 3.54 -11.74 11.95
CA CYS A 13 2.64 -12.01 10.84
C CYS A 13 3.31 -11.70 9.50
N LEU A 14 3.08 -12.57 8.51
CA LEU A 14 3.50 -12.37 7.12
C LEU A 14 2.27 -12.31 6.21
N PHE A 15 2.17 -11.23 5.45
CA PHE A 15 1.23 -11.08 4.35
C PHE A 15 2.01 -11.14 3.04
N ALA A 16 1.60 -12.02 2.13
CA ALA A 16 2.20 -12.14 0.81
C ALA A 16 1.12 -11.96 -0.26
N LYS A 17 1.35 -11.02 -1.20
CA LYS A 17 0.43 -10.76 -2.31
C LYS A 17 1.15 -10.83 -3.65
N ARG A 18 0.54 -11.56 -4.58
CA ARG A 18 0.85 -11.52 -6.01
C ARG A 18 -0.34 -10.91 -6.74
N LEU A 19 -0.07 -10.03 -7.70
CA LEU A 19 -1.11 -9.53 -8.59
C LEU A 19 -1.32 -10.55 -9.70
N GLU A 20 -2.57 -10.82 -10.06
CA GLU A 20 -2.89 -11.68 -11.21
C GLU A 20 -2.47 -11.04 -12.53
N LYS A 21 -2.49 -9.70 -12.61
CA LYS A 21 -2.01 -8.89 -13.75
C LYS A 21 -1.31 -7.64 -13.25
N GLY A 22 -0.34 -7.16 -14.03
CA GLY A 22 0.42 -5.94 -13.72
C GLY A 22 1.60 -6.18 -12.76
N ARG A 23 2.10 -5.09 -12.17
CA ARG A 23 3.26 -5.11 -11.27
C ARG A 23 3.08 -4.10 -10.15
N PHE A 24 3.69 -4.38 -9.00
CA PHE A 24 3.82 -3.39 -7.93
C PHE A 24 4.79 -2.30 -8.35
N VAL A 25 4.43 -1.05 -8.06
CA VAL A 25 5.28 0.10 -8.27
C VAL A 25 6.00 0.40 -6.95
N TRP A 26 7.19 -0.16 -6.78
CA TRP A 26 8.03 0.15 -5.64
C TRP A 26 8.97 1.31 -5.98
N PRO A 27 9.13 2.32 -5.11
CA PRO A 27 10.04 3.41 -5.38
C PRO A 27 11.48 2.88 -5.34
N ALA A 28 12.30 3.31 -6.30
CA ALA A 28 13.74 3.27 -6.12
C ALA A 28 14.10 4.36 -5.11
N THR A 29 14.11 4.04 -3.81
CA THR A 29 14.52 4.99 -2.78
C THR A 29 16.03 4.92 -2.59
N ALA A 30 16.69 6.08 -2.55
CA ALA A 30 18.12 6.19 -2.27
C ALA A 30 18.50 5.60 -0.89
N GLY A 31 17.55 5.55 0.05
CA GLY A 31 17.73 5.01 1.40
C GLY A 31 17.14 3.62 1.64
N GLY A 32 16.67 2.91 0.61
CA GLY A 32 16.18 1.52 0.73
C GLY A 32 14.82 1.32 1.42
N ALA A 33 14.23 2.36 2.03
CA ALA A 33 12.90 2.32 2.65
C ALA A 33 12.06 3.55 2.29
N VAL A 34 10.73 3.42 2.42
CA VAL A 34 9.76 4.52 2.26
C VAL A 34 8.67 4.39 3.32
N ALA A 35 8.22 5.52 3.86
CA ALA A 35 7.05 5.56 4.73
C ALA A 35 5.78 5.65 3.87
N LEU A 36 4.81 4.77 4.13
CA LEU A 36 3.51 4.77 3.47
C LEU A 36 2.41 5.06 4.50
N THR A 37 1.44 5.87 4.12
CA THR A 37 0.18 5.97 4.87
C THR A 37 -0.66 4.70 4.66
N PRO A 38 -1.65 4.41 5.53
CA PRO A 38 -2.56 3.28 5.34
C PRO A 38 -3.27 3.30 3.98
N ALA A 39 -3.66 4.49 3.51
CA ALA A 39 -4.28 4.67 2.20
C ALA A 39 -3.30 4.34 1.06
N GLN A 40 -2.05 4.81 1.14
CA GLN A 40 -1.03 4.49 0.13
C GLN A 40 -0.71 2.98 0.10
N LEU A 41 -0.70 2.32 1.27
CA LEU A 41 -0.51 0.88 1.34
C LEU A 41 -1.66 0.13 0.67
N ALA A 42 -2.92 0.49 0.95
CA ALA A 42 -4.08 -0.16 0.32
C ALA A 42 -4.00 -0.09 -1.22
N VAL A 43 -3.62 1.06 -1.74
CA VAL A 43 -3.53 1.37 -3.16
C VAL A 43 -2.39 0.61 -3.83
N LEU A 44 -1.23 0.57 -3.16
CA LEU A 44 -0.12 -0.28 -3.57
C LEU A 44 -0.53 -1.75 -3.62
N LEU A 45 -1.29 -2.23 -2.63
CA LEU A 45 -1.76 -3.61 -2.59
C LEU A 45 -2.74 -3.93 -3.72
N GLU A 46 -3.47 -2.96 -4.24
CA GLU A 46 -4.29 -3.09 -5.45
C GLU A 46 -3.47 -3.06 -6.75
N GLY A 47 -2.18 -2.74 -6.68
CA GLY A 47 -1.30 -2.61 -7.84
C GLY A 47 -1.36 -1.23 -8.52
N ILE A 48 -2.00 -0.26 -7.88
CA ILE A 48 -2.10 1.12 -8.34
C ILE A 48 -0.82 1.88 -7.91
N ASP A 49 -0.38 2.87 -8.71
CA ASP A 49 0.76 3.72 -8.33
C ASP A 49 0.38 4.61 -7.14
N TRP A 50 0.82 4.18 -5.94
CA TRP A 50 0.58 4.82 -4.66
C TRP A 50 1.21 6.22 -4.51
N ARG A 51 2.11 6.61 -5.43
CA ARG A 51 2.70 7.96 -5.47
C ARG A 51 1.75 8.97 -6.10
N THR A 52 0.75 8.49 -6.85
CA THR A 52 -0.29 9.34 -7.41
C THR A 52 -1.23 9.74 -6.27
N PRO A 53 -1.45 11.05 -6.03
CA PRO A 53 -2.41 11.47 -5.03
C PRO A 53 -3.79 10.98 -5.42
N LEU A 54 -4.37 10.11 -4.57
CA LEU A 54 -5.77 9.73 -4.74
C LEU A 54 -6.64 10.88 -4.28
N ARG A 55 -7.44 11.36 -5.22
CA ARG A 55 -8.51 12.31 -4.93
C ARG A 55 -9.58 11.54 -4.17
N ILE A 56 -9.52 11.60 -2.85
CA ILE A 56 -10.62 11.11 -2.02
C ILE A 56 -11.70 12.18 -2.09
N ASP A 57 -12.65 12.02 -2.99
CA ASP A 57 -13.86 12.84 -2.97
C ASP A 57 -14.54 12.61 -1.63
N ARG A 58 -14.52 13.65 -0.79
CA ARG A 58 -15.18 13.61 0.50
C ARG A 58 -16.68 13.51 0.22
N PRO A 59 -17.39 12.47 0.71
CA PRO A 59 -18.82 12.35 0.45
C PRO A 59 -19.50 13.63 0.91
N ARG A 60 -20.15 14.33 -0.02
CA ARG A 60 -20.95 15.50 0.31
C ARG A 60 -22.14 14.95 1.09
N ILE A 61 -22.15 15.23 2.39
CA ILE A 61 -23.26 14.86 3.28
C ILE A 61 -24.55 15.32 2.59
N ALA A 62 -25.43 14.37 2.28
CA ALA A 62 -26.77 14.68 1.84
C ALA A 62 -27.50 15.24 3.07
N GLY A 63 -27.58 16.58 3.13
CA GLY A 63 -28.41 17.29 4.10
C GLY A 63 -29.88 17.22 3.73
#